data_AF-A0A941APQ3-F1
#
_entry.id   AF-A0A941APQ3-F1
#
_cell.length_a   1.000
_cell.length_b   1.000
_cell.length_c   1.000
_cell.angle_alpha   90.00
_cell.angle_beta   90.00
_cell.angle_gamma   90.00
#
_symmetry.space_group_name_H-M   'P 1'
#
loop_
_entity.id
_entity.type
_entity.pdbx_description
1 polymer ?
#
loop_
_entity_poly.entity_id
_entity_poly.type
_entity_poly.pdbx_seq_one_letter_code
_entity_poly.pdbx_strand_id
1 'polypeptide(L)'
;MLVVLSFLFLTVNACINSQDPKITVEAVVSHLSDEEFDEVGLHGLEDPSKDGSRKFTIDFEVEHSSTITSKVEFPRNGSWQEAINSIDSNRDRYWFGEGYEQNNDDANVARYYREFVFYSKGLDKQEISEAFNSIIIDLYLDKEEGDSIEKEYKVSDLVEFDENKTS
;
A
#
# COMPACT_ATOMS: atom_id res chain seq x y z
N MET A 1 24.07 -21.60 -63.64
CA MET A 1 24.37 -22.22 -62.33
C MET A 1 23.91 -21.24 -61.27
N LEU A 2 22.75 -21.48 -60.65
CA LEU A 2 22.14 -20.55 -59.69
C LEU A 2 22.47 -21.05 -58.28
N VAL A 3 23.27 -20.29 -57.53
CA VAL A 3 23.57 -20.59 -56.12
C VAL A 3 22.49 -19.92 -55.29
N VAL A 4 21.55 -20.69 -54.75
CA VAL A 4 20.54 -20.21 -53.80
C VAL A 4 21.18 -20.21 -52.41
N LEU A 5 21.60 -19.03 -51.96
CA LEU A 5 22.14 -18.81 -50.62
C LEU A 5 20.96 -18.72 -49.64
N SER A 6 20.64 -19.84 -48.98
CA SER A 6 19.57 -19.90 -47.98
C SER A 6 20.07 -19.28 -46.67
N PHE A 7 19.73 -18.00 -46.44
CA PHE A 7 19.97 -17.32 -45.17
C PHE A 7 18.99 -17.86 -44.12
N LEU A 8 19.48 -18.72 -43.23
CA LEU A 8 18.75 -19.19 -42.06
C LEU A 8 18.76 -18.07 -41.01
N PHE A 9 17.70 -17.25 -40.97
CA PHE A 9 17.46 -16.32 -39.88
C PHE A 9 17.04 -17.10 -38.63
N LEU A 10 18.01 -17.41 -37.77
CA LEU A 10 17.75 -17.85 -36.39
C LEU A 10 17.30 -16.63 -35.59
N THR A 11 15.98 -16.40 -35.51
CA THR A 11 15.41 -15.47 -34.54
C THR A 11 15.49 -16.14 -33.18
N VAL A 12 16.57 -15.86 -32.45
CA VAL A 12 16.64 -16.15 -31.02
C VAL A 12 15.68 -15.17 -30.34
N ASN A 13 14.44 -15.60 -30.08
CA ASN A 13 13.62 -14.96 -29.07
C ASN A 13 14.26 -15.27 -27.73
N ALA A 14 15.22 -14.45 -27.33
CA ALA A 14 15.60 -14.36 -25.93
C ALA A 14 14.35 -13.87 -25.18
N CYS A 15 13.65 -14.78 -24.52
CA CYS A 15 12.77 -14.42 -23.43
C CYS A 15 13.67 -13.73 -22.40
N ILE A 16 13.67 -12.40 -22.41
CA ILE A 16 14.19 -11.60 -21.32
C ILE A 16 13.25 -11.90 -20.15
N ASN A 17 13.63 -12.86 -19.30
CA ASN A 17 13.06 -12.95 -17.97
C ASN A 17 13.39 -11.61 -17.33
N SER A 18 12.40 -10.72 -17.17
CA SER A 18 12.63 -9.49 -16.42
C SER A 18 12.97 -9.91 -15.00
N GLN A 19 14.24 -9.75 -14.62
CA GLN A 19 14.67 -9.89 -13.23
C GLN A 19 14.18 -8.73 -12.37
N ASP A 20 13.47 -7.76 -12.94
CA ASP A 20 13.01 -6.60 -12.20
C ASP A 20 11.93 -6.98 -11.19
N PRO A 21 12.02 -6.45 -9.96
CA PRO A 21 11.02 -6.70 -8.93
C PRO A 21 9.69 -6.09 -9.34
N LYS A 22 8.61 -6.82 -9.06
CA LYS A 22 7.24 -6.36 -9.24
C LYS A 22 6.77 -5.76 -7.92
N ILE A 23 6.34 -4.51 -7.99
CA ILE A 23 5.86 -3.76 -6.82
C ILE A 23 4.40 -3.43 -7.07
N THR A 24 3.54 -3.85 -6.15
CA THR A 24 2.09 -3.59 -6.19
C THR A 24 1.75 -2.80 -4.94
N VAL A 25 1.04 -1.68 -5.11
CA VAL A 25 0.57 -0.87 -4.00
C VAL A 25 -0.85 -0.44 -4.29
N GLU A 26 -1.75 -0.68 -3.35
CA GLU A 26 -3.13 -0.21 -3.38
C GLU A 26 -3.44 0.43 -2.03
N ALA A 27 -3.76 1.72 -2.02
CA ALA A 27 -4.11 2.46 -0.81
C ALA A 27 -5.45 3.17 -1.03
N VAL A 28 -6.47 2.82 -0.27
CA VAL A 28 -7.85 3.26 -0.51
C VAL A 28 -8.50 3.77 0.76
N VAL A 29 -9.15 4.92 0.66
CA VAL A 29 -10.13 5.43 1.63
C VAL A 29 -11.53 5.21 1.09
N SER A 30 -12.37 4.47 1.80
CA SER A 30 -13.71 4.09 1.38
C SER A 30 -14.77 4.31 2.46
N HIS A 31 -16.02 4.27 2.04
CA HIS A 31 -17.16 4.15 2.97
C HIS A 31 -17.16 2.79 3.66
N LEU A 32 -17.63 2.76 4.91
CA LEU A 32 -17.94 1.48 5.57
C LEU A 32 -19.20 0.89 4.95
N SER A 33 -19.19 -0.44 4.78
CA SER A 33 -20.41 -1.23 4.60
C SER A 33 -21.26 -1.25 5.87
N ASP A 34 -22.51 -1.70 5.76
CA ASP A 34 -23.39 -1.89 6.92
C ASP A 34 -22.82 -2.93 7.90
N GLU A 35 -22.29 -4.04 7.37
CA GLU A 35 -21.68 -5.11 8.17
C GLU A 35 -20.47 -4.60 8.96
N GLU A 36 -19.53 -3.90 8.31
CA GLU A 36 -18.37 -3.33 8.99
C GLU A 36 -18.76 -2.30 10.05
N PHE A 37 -19.81 -1.50 9.80
CA PHE A 37 -20.29 -0.53 10.78
C PHE A 37 -20.87 -1.21 12.03
N ASP A 38 -21.65 -2.28 11.83
CA ASP A 38 -22.26 -3.05 12.91
C ASP A 38 -21.20 -3.81 13.73
N GLU A 39 -20.14 -4.29 13.09
CA GLU A 39 -19.04 -5.02 13.75
C GLU A 39 -18.10 -4.10 14.55
N VAL A 40 -17.72 -2.96 13.99
CA VAL A 40 -16.72 -2.06 14.60
C VAL A 40 -17.26 -1.38 15.85
N GLY A 41 -18.57 -1.14 15.93
CA GLY A 41 -19.23 -0.60 17.12
C GLY A 41 -18.58 0.70 17.61
N LEU A 42 -18.95 1.83 17.04
CA LEU A 42 -18.39 3.16 17.36
C LEU A 42 -18.86 3.73 18.72
N HIS A 43 -18.92 2.89 19.75
CA HIS A 43 -19.37 3.25 21.09
C HIS A 43 -18.42 4.28 21.74
N GLY A 44 -18.97 5.42 22.17
CA GLY A 44 -18.20 6.49 22.83
C GLY A 44 -17.95 7.73 21.96
N LEU A 45 -18.23 7.68 20.65
CA LEU A 45 -18.39 8.88 19.84
C LEU A 45 -19.65 9.64 20.25
N GLU A 46 -19.59 10.97 20.22
CA GLU A 46 -20.73 11.84 20.57
C GLU A 46 -21.88 11.72 19.55
N ASP A 47 -21.56 11.35 18.30
CA ASP A 47 -22.53 11.18 17.19
C ASP A 47 -22.02 10.12 16.18
N PRO A 48 -21.99 8.82 16.56
CA PRO A 48 -21.53 7.77 15.67
C PRO A 48 -22.48 7.62 14.49
N SER A 49 -21.96 7.80 13.28
CA SER A 49 -22.72 7.59 12.05
C SER A 49 -21.85 6.91 11.00
N LYS A 50 -22.44 5.98 10.24
CA LYS A 50 -21.74 5.28 9.15
C LYS A 50 -21.15 6.27 8.13
N ASP A 51 -21.93 7.29 7.78
CA ASP A 51 -21.51 8.35 6.86
C ASP A 51 -20.40 9.26 7.43
N GLY A 52 -20.29 9.34 8.77
CA GLY A 52 -19.25 10.09 9.46
C GLY A 52 -17.93 9.35 9.62
N SER A 53 -17.87 8.09 9.18
CA SER A 53 -16.70 7.24 9.27
C SER A 53 -16.20 6.80 7.90
N ARG A 54 -14.92 6.48 7.86
CA ARG A 54 -14.24 5.94 6.68
C ARG A 54 -13.37 4.76 7.09
N LYS A 55 -13.18 3.85 6.15
CA LYS A 55 -12.20 2.78 6.23
C LYS A 55 -11.02 3.18 5.38
N PHE A 56 -9.82 2.98 5.89
CA PHE A 56 -8.59 3.02 5.10
C PHE A 56 -8.06 1.59 4.97
N THR A 57 -7.55 1.27 3.80
CA THR A 57 -6.81 0.03 3.54
C THR A 57 -5.53 0.36 2.77
N ILE A 58 -4.46 -0.35 3.06
CA ILE A 58 -3.26 -0.40 2.23
C ILE A 58 -2.80 -1.84 2.09
N ASP A 59 -2.56 -2.26 0.86
CA ASP A 59 -1.88 -3.50 0.51
C ASP A 59 -0.63 -3.14 -0.29
N PHE A 60 0.53 -3.53 0.23
CA PHE A 60 1.83 -3.31 -0.38
C PHE A 60 2.52 -4.66 -0.54
N GLU A 61 2.88 -5.00 -1.77
CA GLU A 61 3.56 -6.25 -2.11
C GLU A 61 4.77 -5.98 -2.99
N VAL A 62 5.89 -6.61 -2.65
CA VAL A 62 7.10 -6.66 -3.48
C VAL A 62 7.43 -8.10 -3.74
N GLU A 63 7.39 -8.51 -5.01
CA GLU A 63 7.85 -9.82 -5.48
C GLU A 63 9.16 -9.64 -6.24
N HIS A 64 10.17 -10.45 -5.95
CA HIS A 64 11.47 -10.37 -6.61
C HIS A 64 12.05 -11.74 -6.96
N SER A 65 13.09 -11.79 -7.80
CA SER A 65 13.82 -13.03 -8.04
C SER A 65 14.75 -13.36 -6.87
N SER A 66 15.23 -14.61 -6.81
CA SER A 66 16.21 -15.06 -5.82
C SER A 66 17.60 -14.42 -5.96
N THR A 67 17.82 -13.63 -7.02
CA THR A 67 19.08 -12.92 -7.30
C THR A 67 19.01 -11.45 -6.84
N ILE A 68 17.91 -11.07 -6.20
CA ILE A 68 17.68 -9.74 -5.63
C ILE A 68 17.46 -9.92 -4.15
N THR A 69 18.17 -9.13 -3.36
CA THR A 69 17.85 -8.95 -1.94
C THR A 69 16.90 -7.77 -1.83
N SER A 70 15.76 -7.95 -1.18
CA SER A 70 14.86 -6.86 -0.84
C SER A 70 14.86 -6.63 0.66
N LYS A 71 14.76 -5.35 1.05
CA LYS A 71 14.47 -4.95 2.41
C LYS A 71 13.42 -3.85 2.35
N VAL A 72 12.33 -4.05 3.08
CA VAL A 72 11.27 -3.04 3.20
C VAL A 72 11.24 -2.51 4.63
N GLU A 73 11.13 -1.21 4.81
CA GLU A 73 10.85 -0.63 6.13
C GLU A 73 9.40 -0.15 6.15
N PHE A 74 8.57 -0.85 6.91
CA PHE A 74 7.15 -0.53 7.05
C PHE A 74 6.89 0.44 8.20
N PRO A 75 5.82 1.26 8.12
CA PRO A 75 5.41 2.13 9.20
C PRO A 75 5.13 1.36 10.49
N ARG A 76 5.55 1.94 11.63
CA ARG A 76 5.25 1.37 12.95
C ARG A 76 3.75 1.37 13.19
N ASN A 77 3.24 0.38 13.92
CA ASN A 77 1.81 0.25 14.22
C ASN A 77 1.16 1.53 14.77
N GLY A 78 1.85 2.27 15.66
CA GLY A 78 1.34 3.51 16.24
C GLY A 78 1.33 4.72 15.31
N SER A 79 2.12 4.71 14.24
CA SER A 79 2.26 5.85 13.33
C SER A 79 0.96 6.19 12.62
N TRP A 80 0.13 5.19 12.31
CA TRP A 80 -1.18 5.39 11.70
C TRP A 80 -2.18 6.10 12.61
N GLN A 81 -2.21 5.70 13.89
CA GLN A 81 -3.04 6.35 14.89
C GLN A 81 -2.59 7.79 15.13
N GLU A 82 -1.27 8.01 15.25
CA GLU A 82 -0.69 9.35 15.40
C GLU A 82 -1.01 10.25 14.21
N ALA A 83 -0.85 9.74 12.97
CA ALA A 83 -1.17 10.46 11.75
C ALA A 83 -2.63 10.93 11.71
N ILE A 84 -3.57 10.01 11.93
CA ILE A 84 -5.01 10.32 11.88
C ILE A 84 -5.46 11.23 13.03
N ASN A 85 -4.96 11.03 14.25
CA ASN A 85 -5.31 11.88 15.39
C ASN A 85 -4.62 13.25 15.33
N SER A 86 -3.64 13.45 14.47
CA SER A 86 -2.96 14.74 14.31
C SER A 86 -3.76 15.76 13.48
N ILE A 87 -4.79 15.32 12.75
CA ILE A 87 -5.61 16.18 11.86
C ILE A 87 -6.24 17.33 12.63
N ASP A 88 -6.82 17.05 13.81
CA ASP A 88 -7.22 18.06 14.77
C ASP A 88 -6.80 17.66 16.19
N SER A 89 -5.95 18.49 16.81
CA SER A 89 -5.28 18.19 18.08
C SER A 89 -6.21 17.98 19.30
N ASN A 90 -7.52 18.04 19.10
CA ASN A 90 -8.54 17.99 20.15
C ASN A 90 -9.49 16.79 20.03
N ARG A 91 -9.32 15.89 19.05
CA ARG A 91 -10.20 14.73 18.87
C ARG A 91 -9.43 13.48 18.48
N ASP A 92 -9.75 12.37 19.14
CA ASP A 92 -9.34 11.05 18.68
C ASP A 92 -10.22 10.64 17.50
N ARG A 93 -9.60 10.46 16.33
CA ARG A 93 -10.28 10.09 15.09
C ARG A 93 -10.04 8.65 14.70
N TYR A 94 -8.91 8.07 15.08
CA TYR A 94 -8.59 6.67 14.86
C TYR A 94 -9.40 5.78 15.80
N TRP A 95 -9.95 4.67 15.29
CA TRP A 95 -10.81 3.79 16.07
C TRP A 95 -10.23 2.38 16.22
N PHE A 96 -10.41 1.55 15.20
CA PHE A 96 -10.00 0.16 15.20
C PHE A 96 -9.19 -0.11 13.94
N GLY A 97 -8.14 -0.90 14.06
CA GLY A 97 -7.38 -1.32 12.91
C GLY A 97 -6.60 -2.60 13.17
N GLU A 98 -6.32 -3.28 12.07
CA GLU A 98 -5.56 -4.50 12.04
C GLU A 98 -4.62 -4.51 10.84
N GLY A 99 -3.79 -5.54 10.78
CA GLY A 99 -2.84 -5.68 9.70
C GLY A 99 -1.87 -6.81 9.93
N TYR A 100 -1.12 -7.12 8.89
CA TYR A 100 -0.07 -8.11 8.93
C TYR A 100 1.13 -7.64 8.14
N GLU A 101 2.28 -8.24 8.44
CA GLU A 101 3.54 -7.99 7.76
C GLU A 101 4.23 -9.33 7.49
N GLN A 102 4.79 -9.46 6.30
CA GLN A 102 5.75 -10.50 5.94
C GLN A 102 6.97 -9.81 5.32
N ASN A 103 8.13 -9.95 5.94
CA ASN A 103 9.35 -9.25 5.51
C ASN A 103 10.58 -10.05 5.94
N ASN A 104 10.61 -11.33 5.58
CA ASN A 104 11.67 -12.25 5.97
C ASN A 104 12.70 -12.38 4.85
N ASP A 105 13.98 -12.24 5.19
CA ASP A 105 15.11 -12.27 4.23
C ASP A 105 15.15 -13.53 3.34
N ASP A 106 14.63 -14.66 3.84
CA ASP A 106 14.60 -15.94 3.12
C ASP A 106 13.44 -16.07 2.13
N ALA A 107 12.53 -15.09 2.05
CA ALA A 107 11.43 -15.07 1.10
C ALA A 107 11.69 -14.11 -0.06
N ASN A 108 11.24 -14.50 -1.24
CA ASN A 108 11.25 -13.65 -2.43
C ASN A 108 10.04 -12.69 -2.51
N VAL A 109 9.39 -12.47 -1.37
CA VAL A 109 8.19 -11.65 -1.26
C VAL A 109 8.17 -10.91 0.07
N ALA A 110 7.88 -9.61 0.02
CA ALA A 110 7.53 -8.80 1.17
C ALA A 110 6.08 -8.32 1.02
N ARG A 111 5.28 -8.42 2.08
CA ARG A 111 3.88 -8.01 2.13
C ARG A 111 3.61 -7.16 3.34
N TYR A 112 2.80 -6.13 3.15
CA TYR A 112 2.26 -5.33 4.24
C TYR A 112 0.82 -5.01 3.96
N TYR A 113 -0.01 -5.35 4.94
CA TYR A 113 -1.40 -4.99 4.92
C TYR A 113 -1.75 -4.24 6.18
N ARG A 114 -2.52 -3.17 6.03
CA ARG A 114 -3.12 -2.45 7.13
C ARG A 114 -4.51 -2.00 6.74
N GLU A 115 -5.45 -2.20 7.63
CA GLU A 115 -6.76 -1.58 7.56
C GLU A 115 -7.13 -0.93 8.89
N PHE A 116 -7.91 0.15 8.83
CA PHE A 116 -8.50 0.74 10.01
C PHE A 116 -9.71 1.61 9.69
N VAL A 117 -10.56 1.81 10.68
CA VAL A 117 -11.67 2.75 10.67
C VAL A 117 -11.28 4.02 11.40
N PHE A 118 -11.68 5.15 10.82
CA PHE A 118 -11.51 6.47 11.44
C PHE A 118 -12.73 7.37 11.21
N TYR A 119 -12.90 8.33 12.11
CA TYR A 119 -13.98 9.31 12.08
C TYR A 119 -13.58 10.49 11.18
N SER A 120 -14.18 10.55 9.99
CA SER A 120 -13.89 11.53 8.95
C SER A 120 -14.86 12.70 8.91
N LYS A 121 -15.88 12.73 9.78
CA LYS A 121 -16.90 13.79 9.75
C LYS A 121 -16.24 15.18 9.87
N GLY A 122 -16.59 16.04 8.92
CA GLY A 122 -16.08 17.41 8.84
C GLY A 122 -14.68 17.53 8.25
N LEU A 123 -14.10 16.44 7.74
CA LEU A 123 -12.87 16.46 6.97
C LEU A 123 -13.16 16.38 5.47
N ASP A 124 -12.38 17.09 4.68
CA ASP A 124 -12.31 16.89 3.24
C ASP A 124 -11.21 15.88 2.84
N LYS A 125 -11.16 15.55 1.54
CA LYS A 125 -10.19 14.58 1.02
C LYS A 125 -8.75 15.05 1.16
N GLN A 126 -8.51 16.36 1.07
CA GLN A 126 -7.19 16.93 1.19
C GLN A 126 -6.70 16.79 2.62
N GLU A 127 -7.52 17.13 3.63
CA GLU A 127 -7.19 16.96 5.04
C GLU A 127 -6.89 15.49 5.39
N ILE A 128 -7.68 14.55 4.84
CA ILE A 128 -7.45 13.12 5.03
C ILE A 128 -6.13 12.67 4.37
N SER A 129 -5.87 13.08 3.12
CA SER A 129 -4.63 12.75 2.42
C SER A 129 -3.40 13.33 3.12
N GLU A 130 -3.50 14.58 3.60
CA GLU A 130 -2.42 15.26 4.31
C GLU A 130 -2.08 14.59 5.65
N ALA A 131 -3.03 13.93 6.30
CA ALA A 131 -2.78 13.12 7.49
C ALA A 131 -1.74 12.02 7.23
N PHE A 132 -1.74 11.46 6.01
CA PHE A 132 -0.81 10.40 5.60
C PHE A 132 0.56 10.91 5.15
N ASN A 133 0.82 12.22 5.20
CA ASN A 133 2.09 12.79 4.76
C ASN A 133 3.31 12.25 5.53
N SER A 134 3.13 11.84 6.78
CA SER A 134 4.17 11.29 7.65
C SER A 134 4.36 9.79 7.49
N ILE A 135 3.52 9.12 6.70
CA ILE A 135 3.56 7.68 6.52
C ILE A 135 4.32 7.35 5.24
N ILE A 136 5.47 6.70 5.43
CA ILE A 136 6.44 6.38 4.40
C ILE A 136 6.74 4.87 4.46
N ILE A 137 6.79 4.23 3.29
CA ILE A 137 7.32 2.88 3.12
C ILE A 137 8.61 2.98 2.31
N ASP A 138 9.73 2.55 2.89
CA ASP A 138 11.03 2.57 2.22
C ASP A 138 11.34 1.20 1.65
N LEU A 139 11.70 1.15 0.38
CA LEU A 139 12.06 -0.06 -0.34
C LEU A 139 13.52 0.01 -0.81
N TYR A 140 14.30 -0.96 -0.36
CA TYR A 140 15.68 -1.18 -0.75
C TYR A 140 15.77 -2.47 -1.57
N LEU A 141 16.37 -2.40 -2.74
CA LEU A 141 16.57 -3.52 -3.65
C LEU A 141 18.02 -3.56 -4.09
N ASP A 142 18.73 -4.62 -3.75
CA ASP A 142 20.11 -4.84 -4.17
C ASP A 142 20.16 -5.99 -5.18
N LYS A 143 20.64 -5.69 -6.40
CA LYS A 143 20.89 -6.70 -7.44
C LYS A 143 22.33 -7.19 -7.34
N GLU A 144 22.57 -8.49 -7.55
CA GLU A 144 23.93 -9.08 -7.55
C GLU A 144 24.90 -8.41 -8.53
N GLU A 145 24.39 -7.75 -9.59
CA GLU A 145 25.20 -7.04 -10.59
C GLU A 145 25.73 -5.67 -10.11
N GLY A 146 25.48 -5.29 -8.85
CA GLY A 146 25.99 -4.07 -8.22
C GLY A 146 25.08 -2.84 -8.35
N ASP A 147 23.92 -3.00 -8.97
CA ASP A 147 22.88 -1.97 -9.02
C ASP A 147 22.00 -2.05 -7.77
N SER A 148 21.90 -0.93 -7.05
CA SER A 148 20.95 -0.76 -5.94
C SER A 148 19.86 0.24 -6.31
N ILE A 149 18.64 -0.04 -5.87
CA ILE A 149 17.47 0.83 -6.04
C ILE A 149 16.90 1.11 -4.66
N GLU A 150 16.76 2.39 -4.35
CA GLU A 150 16.07 2.88 -3.16
C GLU A 150 14.83 3.66 -3.63
N LYS A 151 13.66 3.33 -3.07
CA LYS A 151 12.39 3.99 -3.38
C LYS A 151 11.65 4.33 -2.09
N GLU A 152 11.18 5.57 -2.03
CA GLU A 152 10.31 6.06 -0.98
C GLU A 152 8.86 6.08 -1.50
N TYR A 153 7.95 5.45 -0.76
CA TYR A 153 6.52 5.46 -1.05
C TYR A 153 5.78 6.22 0.04
N LYS A 154 5.44 7.47 -0.27
CA LYS A 154 4.67 8.32 0.62
C LYS A 154 3.18 8.04 0.46
N VAL A 155 2.50 7.59 1.51
CA VAL A 155 1.12 7.09 1.43
C VAL A 155 0.13 8.17 0.99
N SER A 156 0.38 9.45 1.31
CA SER A 156 -0.43 10.58 0.83
C SER A 156 -0.55 10.64 -0.70
N ASP A 157 0.50 10.21 -1.40
CA ASP A 157 0.62 10.29 -2.86
C ASP A 157 -0.01 9.06 -3.54
N LEU A 158 -0.29 8.01 -2.77
CA LEU A 158 -0.83 6.73 -3.22
C LEU A 158 -2.33 6.59 -2.95
N VAL A 159 -2.87 7.38 -2.01
CA VAL A 159 -4.26 7.25 -1.56
C VAL A 159 -5.25 7.60 -2.66
N GLU A 160 -6.14 6.65 -2.93
CA GLU A 160 -7.34 6.84 -3.73
C GLU A 160 -8.58 6.88 -2.85
N PHE A 161 -9.63 7.57 -3.31
CA PHE A 161 -10.90 7.69 -2.59
C PHE A 161 -11.99 6.96 -3.36
N ASP A 162 -12.49 5.87 -2.81
CA ASP A 162 -13.65 5.15 -3.34
C ASP A 162 -14.95 5.75 -2.79
N GLU A 163 -15.72 6.35 -3.70
CA GLU A 163 -17.00 7.01 -3.40
C GLU A 163 -18.21 6.07 -3.56
N ASN A 164 -17.98 4.80 -3.92
CA ASN A 164 -19.07 3.84 -3.99
C ASN A 164 -19.61 3.58 -2.59
N LYS A 165 -20.84 4.04 -2.34
CA LYS A 165 -21.57 3.71 -1.12
C LYS A 165 -21.95 2.24 -1.19
N THR A 166 -21.25 1.41 -0.43
CA THR A 166 -21.68 0.03 -0.16
C THR A 166 -23.07 0.08 0.48
N SER A 167 -24.05 -0.43 -0.26
CA SER A 167 -25.49 -0.36 -0.02
C SER A 167 -26.00 -1.48 0.85
#